data_AF-A0A2S2QKW9-F1
#
_entry.id   AF-A0A2S2QKW9-F1
#
_cell.length_a   1.000
_cell.length_b   1.000
_cell.length_c   1.000
_cell.angle_alpha   90.00
_cell.angle_beta   90.00
_cell.angle_gamma   90.00
#
_symmetry.space_group_name_H-M   'P 1'
#
loop_
_entity.id
_entity.type
_entity.pdbx_description
1 polymer ?
#
loop_
_entity_poly.entity_id
_entity_poly.type
_entity_poly.pdbx_seq_one_letter_code
_entity_poly.pdbx_strand_id
1 'polypeptide(L)'
;IIKLYNNIIEAIILNGKFKGKYVLLPRIPMTPTDKPLEFKLLQFPVRLAFAMIINKSQGQLKQVCGLNFENSCFSHGQLLYMACSRIRKSSDLFVYAPQKEKQKILCNPYTYLT
;
A
#
# COMPACT_ATOMS: atom_id res chain seq x y z
N ILE A 1 4.72 0.32 -17.31
CA ILE A 1 4.27 -0.70 -18.28
C ILE A 1 4.77 -0.24 -19.64
N ILE A 2 5.32 -1.13 -20.46
CA ILE A 2 5.86 -0.78 -21.79
C ILE A 2 4.85 -1.16 -22.87
N LYS A 3 4.36 -2.41 -22.83
CA LYS A 3 3.40 -2.96 -23.79
C LYS A 3 2.39 -3.85 -23.08
N LEU A 4 1.17 -3.86 -23.62
CA LEU A 4 0.07 -4.68 -23.14
C LEU A 4 -0.35 -5.64 -24.27
N TYR A 5 -0.30 -6.94 -23.99
CA TYR A 5 -0.82 -7.99 -24.87
C TYR A 5 -2.06 -8.61 -24.23
N ASN A 6 -2.80 -9.45 -24.98
CA ASN A 6 -4.04 -10.07 -24.49
C ASN A 6 -3.86 -10.81 -23.15
N ASN A 7 -2.75 -11.54 -22.99
CA ASN A 7 -2.52 -12.42 -21.84
C ASN A 7 -1.26 -12.08 -21.04
N ILE A 8 -0.47 -11.09 -21.46
CA ILE A 8 0.84 -10.76 -20.87
C ILE A 8 1.01 -9.24 -20.81
N ILE A 9 1.54 -8.74 -19.68
CA ILE A 9 2.02 -7.36 -19.55
C ILE A 9 3.54 -7.35 -19.57
N GLU A 10 4.11 -6.53 -20.44
CA GLU A 10 5.55 -6.27 -20.46
C GLU A 10 5.85 -4.99 -19.66
N ALA A 11 6.70 -5.11 -18.65
CA ALA A 11 7.05 -4.00 -17.76
C ALA A 11 8.54 -4.00 -17.41
N ILE A 12 9.08 -2.83 -17.06
CA ILE A 12 10.42 -2.69 -16.48
C ILE A 12 10.27 -2.47 -14.98
N ILE A 13 11.14 -3.12 -14.21
CA ILE A 13 11.25 -2.88 -12.76
C ILE A 13 11.92 -1.52 -12.54
N LEU A 14 11.19 -0.59 -11.92
CA LEU A 14 11.69 0.75 -11.67
C LEU A 14 12.61 0.83 -10.43
N ASN A 15 12.35 0.01 -9.41
CA ASN A 15 13.01 0.08 -8.10
C ASN A 15 13.39 -1.30 -7.56
N GLY A 16 14.40 -1.36 -6.68
CA GLY A 16 14.84 -2.58 -5.99
C GLY A 16 16.03 -3.29 -6.67
N LYS A 17 16.34 -4.52 -6.21
CA LYS A 17 17.52 -5.28 -6.64
C LYS A 17 17.55 -5.61 -8.13
N PHE A 18 16.39 -5.69 -8.78
CA PHE A 18 16.25 -6.05 -10.18
C PHE A 18 15.89 -4.86 -11.09
N LYS A 19 16.21 -3.63 -10.66
CA LYS A 19 15.96 -2.41 -11.41
C LYS A 19 16.48 -2.50 -12.85
N GLY A 20 15.68 -2.02 -13.81
CA GLY A 20 16.02 -1.99 -15.23
C GLY A 20 15.76 -3.30 -15.98
N LYS A 21 15.42 -4.39 -15.28
CA LYS A 21 15.07 -5.66 -15.93
C LYS A 21 13.65 -5.64 -16.48
N TYR A 22 13.48 -6.29 -17.64
CA TYR A 22 12.18 -6.60 -18.23
C TYR A 22 11.52 -7.75 -17.48
N VAL A 23 10.22 -7.61 -17.22
CA VAL A 23 9.38 -8.64 -16.63
C VAL A 23 8.13 -8.83 -17.47
N LEU A 24 7.71 -10.09 -17.56
CA LEU A 24 6.46 -10.48 -18.18
C LEU A 24 5.50 -10.91 -17.07
N LEU A 25 4.35 -10.23 -16.97
CA LEU A 25 3.32 -10.54 -15.98
C LEU A 25 2.16 -11.26 -16.69
N PRO A 26 2.01 -12.59 -16.51
CA PRO A 26 0.88 -13.32 -17.06
C PRO A 26 -0.40 -13.08 -16.26
N ARG A 27 -1.56 -13.41 -16.84
CA ARG A 27 -2.82 -13.52 -16.08
C ARG A 27 -2.77 -14.71 -15.13
N ILE A 28 -3.24 -14.51 -13.91
CA ILE A 28 -3.32 -15.54 -12.88
C ILE A 28 -4.81 -15.89 -12.67
N PRO A 29 -5.18 -17.19 -12.64
CA PRO A 29 -6.52 -17.60 -12.26
C PRO A 29 -6.72 -17.39 -10.76
N MET A 30 -7.81 -16.71 -10.40
CA MET A 30 -8.26 -16.51 -9.03
C MET A 30 -9.63 -17.14 -8.87
N THR A 31 -9.73 -18.11 -7.94
CA THR A 31 -11.00 -18.73 -7.57
C THR A 31 -11.49 -18.11 -6.26
N PRO A 32 -12.69 -17.52 -6.21
CA PRO A 32 -13.26 -17.04 -4.96
C PRO A 32 -13.71 -18.23 -4.10
N THR A 33 -13.23 -18.31 -2.86
CA THR A 33 -13.50 -19.43 -1.93
C THR A 33 -14.92 -19.43 -1.36
N ASP A 34 -15.59 -18.28 -1.34
CA ASP A 34 -16.85 -18.07 -0.58
C ASP A 34 -18.13 -18.16 -1.45
N LYS A 35 -18.08 -18.74 -2.65
CA LYS A 35 -19.23 -18.78 -3.56
C LYS A 35 -19.64 -20.21 -3.93
N PRO A 36 -20.96 -20.50 -3.98
CA PRO A 36 -21.47 -21.84 -4.31
C PRO A 36 -21.21 -22.26 -5.77
N LEU A 37 -20.75 -21.33 -6.62
CA LEU A 37 -20.40 -21.59 -8.02
C LEU A 37 -18.89 -21.39 -8.20
N GLU A 38 -18.19 -22.45 -8.60
CA GLU A 38 -16.77 -22.40 -8.93
C GLU A 38 -16.56 -21.74 -10.30
N PHE A 39 -16.33 -20.43 -10.31
CA PHE A 39 -15.86 -19.73 -11.50
C PHE A 39 -14.45 -19.18 -11.29
N LYS A 40 -13.58 -19.39 -12.28
CA LYS A 40 -12.20 -18.87 -12.28
C LYS A 40 -12.15 -17.50 -12.93
N LEU A 41 -11.65 -16.50 -12.21
CA LEU A 41 -11.38 -15.17 -12.75
C LEU A 41 -9.94 -15.10 -13.22
N LEU A 42 -9.71 -14.79 -14.50
CA LEU A 42 -8.36 -14.53 -15.01
C LEU A 42 -8.03 -13.04 -14.85
N GLN A 43 -7.12 -12.71 -13.94
CA GLN A 43 -6.72 -11.32 -13.67
C GLN A 43 -5.21 -11.15 -13.74
N PHE A 44 -4.76 -10.01 -14.27
CA PHE A 44 -3.36 -9.63 -14.14
C PHE A 44 -3.01 -9.29 -12.68
N PRO A 45 -1.82 -9.67 -12.18
CA PRO A 45 -1.40 -9.39 -10.81
C PRO A 45 -0.95 -7.92 -10.64
N VAL A 46 -1.77 -6.97 -11.09
CA VAL A 46 -1.51 -5.53 -11.02
C VAL A 46 -2.72 -4.81 -10.42
N ARG A 47 -2.46 -3.82 -9.57
CA ARG A 47 -3.48 -2.92 -9.03
C ARG A 47 -2.94 -1.49 -9.11
N LEU A 48 -3.79 -0.56 -9.52
CA LEU A 48 -3.46 0.87 -9.44
C LEU A 48 -3.42 1.26 -7.95
N ALA A 49 -2.31 1.83 -7.49
CA ALA A 49 -2.04 1.99 -6.06
C ALA A 49 -1.48 3.37 -5.70
N PHE A 50 -2.04 4.44 -6.28
CA PHE A 50 -1.69 5.82 -5.90
C PHE A 50 -2.18 6.14 -4.48
N ALA A 51 -3.47 5.91 -4.24
CA ALA A 51 -4.08 5.93 -2.91
C ALA A 51 -4.61 4.52 -2.59
N MET A 52 -4.37 4.06 -1.37
CA MET A 52 -4.91 2.80 -0.86
C MET A 52 -5.48 3.02 0.52
N ILE A 53 -6.61 2.37 0.81
CA ILE A 53 -7.14 2.34 2.16
C ILE A 53 -6.15 1.64 3.11
N ILE A 54 -6.14 2.06 4.38
CA ILE A 54 -5.12 1.64 5.35
C ILE A 54 -5.06 0.12 5.49
N ASN A 55 -6.21 -0.56 5.57
CA ASN A 55 -6.27 -2.02 5.67
C ASN A 55 -5.65 -2.75 4.47
N LYS A 56 -5.70 -2.17 3.27
CA LYS A 56 -5.06 -2.78 2.08
C LYS A 56 -3.55 -2.53 2.04
N SER A 57 -3.07 -1.52 2.76
CA SER A 57 -1.63 -1.26 2.94
C SER A 57 -0.99 -2.09 4.05
N GLN A 58 -1.78 -2.86 4.81
CA GLN A 58 -1.28 -3.80 5.80
C GLN A 58 -0.41 -4.89 5.15
N GLY A 59 0.72 -5.22 5.76
CA GLY A 59 1.79 -6.09 5.23
C GLY A 59 2.77 -5.45 4.21
N GLN A 60 2.50 -4.25 3.66
CA GLN A 60 3.36 -3.61 2.66
C GLN A 60 4.34 -2.59 3.25
N LEU A 61 5.56 -2.53 2.70
CA LEU A 61 6.57 -1.51 2.96
C LEU A 61 6.50 -0.42 1.89
N LYS A 62 6.51 0.85 2.29
CA LYS A 62 6.51 2.01 1.38
C LYS A 62 7.65 2.95 1.73
N GLN A 63 8.28 3.54 0.72
CA GLN A 63 9.36 4.51 0.92
C GLN A 63 8.82 5.87 1.36
N VAL A 64 7.72 6.33 0.75
CA VAL A 64 7.05 7.59 1.07
C VAL A 64 5.55 7.33 1.21
N CYS A 65 4.90 7.94 2.20
CA CYS A 65 3.46 7.76 2.43
C CYS A 65 2.78 9.07 2.85
N GLY A 66 1.61 9.34 2.25
CA GLY A 66 0.69 10.38 2.68
C GLY A 66 -0.53 9.76 3.35
N LEU A 67 -0.91 10.23 4.53
CA LEU A 67 -2.12 9.86 5.26
C LEU A 67 -3.13 11.01 5.16
N ASN A 68 -4.32 10.71 4.64
CA ASN A 68 -5.43 11.66 4.57
C ASN A 68 -6.49 11.30 5.63
N PHE A 69 -6.75 12.21 6.55
CA PHE A 69 -7.75 12.12 7.63
C PHE A 69 -8.93 13.07 7.42
N GLU A 70 -9.42 13.23 6.19
CA GLU A 70 -10.66 13.99 5.92
C GLU A 70 -11.87 13.49 6.73
N ASN A 71 -11.99 12.18 6.90
CA ASN A 71 -13.03 11.55 7.72
C ASN A 71 -12.41 10.95 8.98
N SER A 72 -13.02 11.20 10.14
CA SER A 72 -12.58 10.65 11.43
C SER A 72 -12.44 9.13 11.33
N CYS A 73 -11.21 8.64 11.52
CA CYS A 73 -10.94 7.22 11.53
C CYS A 73 -11.21 6.69 12.94
N PHE A 74 -12.23 5.84 13.08
CA PHE A 74 -12.79 5.34 14.34
C PHE A 74 -11.85 4.45 15.21
N SER A 75 -10.55 4.42 14.94
CA SER A 75 -9.58 3.59 15.66
C SER A 75 -8.51 4.48 16.30
N HIS A 76 -8.74 4.84 17.57
CA HIS A 76 -7.89 5.67 18.42
C HIS A 76 -6.42 5.20 18.36
N GLY A 77 -5.55 5.93 17.65
CA GLY A 77 -4.10 5.71 17.59
C GLY A 77 -3.57 4.51 16.78
N GLN A 78 -4.35 3.45 16.57
CA GLN A 78 -3.87 2.20 15.94
C GLN A 78 -3.47 2.36 14.48
N LEU A 79 -4.25 3.11 13.70
CA LEU A 79 -3.99 3.29 12.27
C LEU A 79 -2.72 4.10 12.02
N LEU A 80 -2.46 5.09 12.88
CA LEU A 80 -1.24 5.88 12.82
C LEU A 80 -0.03 5.01 13.17
N TYR A 81 -0.11 4.19 14.22
CA TYR A 81 0.94 3.23 14.57
C TYR A 81 1.22 2.24 13.42
N MET A 82 0.18 1.70 12.79
CA MET A 82 0.31 0.79 11.65
C MET A 82 0.93 1.45 10.42
N ALA A 83 0.69 2.74 10.19
CA ALA A 83 1.28 3.48 9.08
C ALA A 83 2.73 3.90 9.37
N CYS A 84 3.00 4.44 10.56
CA CYS A 84 4.34 4.89 10.97
C CYS A 84 5.34 3.72 11.05
N SER A 85 4.91 2.54 11.52
CA SER A 85 5.77 1.34 11.58
C SER A 85 6.27 0.86 10.21
N ARG A 86 5.71 1.34 9.10
CA ARG A 86 6.05 0.91 7.74
C ARG A 86 7.01 1.84 7.03
N ILE A 87 7.33 2.98 7.65
CA ILE A 87 8.12 4.05 7.05
C ILE A 87 9.50 4.05 7.70
N ARG A 88 10.54 4.12 6.87
CA ARG A 88 11.93 4.03 7.35
C ARG A 88 12.46 5.33 7.96
N LYS A 89 11.89 6.48 7.58
CA LYS A 89 12.29 7.81 8.03
C LYS A 89 11.04 8.64 8.33
N SER A 90 11.05 9.38 9.44
CA SER A 90 9.95 10.29 9.78
C SER A 90 9.72 11.39 8.73
N SER A 91 10.76 11.79 7.99
CA SER A 91 10.70 12.76 6.88
C SER A 91 9.82 12.32 5.71
N ASP A 92 9.55 11.02 5.59
CA ASP A 92 8.89 10.44 4.43
C ASP A 92 7.39 10.18 4.70
N LEU A 93 6.88 10.65 5.85
CA LEU A 93 5.47 10.59 6.26
C LEU A 93 4.84 11.98 6.20
N PHE A 94 3.79 12.11 5.40
CA PHE A 94 2.97 13.32 5.33
C PHE A 94 1.58 13.04 5.90
N VAL A 95 1.10 13.90 6.81
CA VAL A 95 -0.22 13.73 7.44
C VAL A 95 -1.07 14.95 7.15
N TYR A 96 -2.21 14.75 6.49
CA TYR A 96 -3.23 15.76 6.27
C TYR A 96 -4.43 15.47 7.19
N ALA A 97 -4.74 16.43 8.07
CA ALA A 97 -5.84 16.33 9.03
C ALA A 97 -6.55 17.69 9.12
N PRO A 98 -7.67 17.90 8.40
CA PRO A 98 -8.52 19.08 8.58
C PRO A 98 -9.23 18.96 9.93
N GLN A 99 -8.76 19.75 10.89
CA GLN A 99 -8.93 19.49 12.32
C GLN A 99 -10.26 20.01 12.88
N LYS A 100 -10.88 19.23 13.78
CA LYS A 100 -11.52 19.80 14.98
C LYS A 100 -10.89 19.36 16.31
N GLU A 101 -9.98 18.37 16.33
CA GLU A 101 -9.22 18.04 17.55
C GLU A 101 -7.72 17.84 17.27
N LYS A 102 -6.89 18.65 17.94
CA LYS A 102 -5.44 18.55 17.96
C LYS A 102 -4.98 17.34 18.77
N GLN A 103 -4.88 16.18 18.12
CA GLN A 103 -4.06 15.11 18.68
C GLN A 103 -2.59 15.42 18.37
N LYS A 104 -1.81 15.70 19.42
CA LYS A 104 -0.36 15.89 19.35
C LYS A 104 0.27 14.62 18.78
N ILE A 105 0.67 14.64 17.50
CA ILE A 105 1.48 13.58 16.91
C ILE A 105 2.93 13.87 17.28
N LEU A 106 3.42 13.24 18.35
CA LEU A 106 4.80 13.31 18.79
C LEU A 106 5.54 12.11 18.18
N CYS A 107 6.04 12.25 16.96
CA CYS A 107 6.96 11.27 16.37
C CYS A 107 8.36 11.50 16.95
N ASN A 108 8.64 10.97 18.14
CA ASN A 108 10.00 10.94 18.66
C ASN A 108 10.70 9.66 18.18
N PRO A 109 11.84 9.74 17.46
CA PRO A 109 12.58 8.55 17.01
C PRO A 109 13.37 7.83 18.11
N TYR A 110 13.24 8.22 19.39
CA TYR A 110 14.01 7.70 20.52
C TYR A 110 13.17 7.23 21.70
N THR A 111 12.08 6.49 21.47
CA THR A 111 11.30 5.93 22.59
C THR A 111 11.02 4.44 22.44
N TYR A 112 12.03 3.61 22.16
CA TYR A 112 11.92 2.16 22.35
C TYR A 112 13.27 1.54 22.76
N LEU A 113 13.65 1.75 24.01
CA LEU A 113 14.47 0.82 24.81
C LEU A 113 13.83 0.74 26.21
N THR A 114 12.84 -0.15 26.33
CA THR A 114 12.43 -0.88 27.53
C THR A 114 11.70 -2.12 27.03
#